data_AF-A0A151TXP8-F1
#
_entry.id   AF-A0A151TXP8-F1
#
_cell.length_a   1.000
_cell.length_b   1.000
_cell.length_c   1.000
_cell.angle_alpha   90.00
_cell.angle_beta   90.00
_cell.angle_gamma   90.00
#
_symmetry.space_group_name_H-M   'P 1'
#
loop_
_entity.id
_entity.type
_entity.pdbx_description
1 polymer ?
#
loop_
_entity_poly.entity_id
_entity_poly.type
_entity_poly.pdbx_seq_one_letter_code
_entity_poly.pdbx_strand_id
1 'polypeptide(L)'
;MYQCVFKDLGVVIPFTPFECEFLKKINVAPSQLHPNSWGFLRAFQILCSVMGMNPSLGTFMHFYQLKLGEPPFGWISLSGSSNGGFLQIFSQSYKIFKEEFFKVQCVHDDANSDSIFHSNGEPKFSLSWQSEPIRFSRSEGLVLSAEEKKNIERLEGLTRPLESKAILLLAGSKNPQEDLESKYKKITSKLD
;
A
#
# COMPACT_ATOMS: atom_id res chain seq x y z
N MET A 1 -4.24 -11.52 11.18
CA MET A 1 -4.46 -10.62 10.03
C MET A 1 -5.86 -10.80 9.50
N TYR A 2 -6.55 -9.74 9.11
CA TYR A 2 -7.94 -9.84 8.65
C TYR A 2 -8.08 -10.66 7.38
N GLN A 3 -9.09 -11.52 7.33
CA GLN A 3 -9.32 -12.43 6.20
C GLN A 3 -9.47 -11.67 4.87
N CYS A 4 -10.17 -10.54 4.86
CA CYS A 4 -10.38 -9.71 3.68
C CYS A 4 -9.07 -9.19 3.05
N VAL A 5 -8.00 -9.00 3.83
CA VAL A 5 -6.71 -8.56 3.30
C VAL A 5 -6.12 -9.58 2.32
N PHE A 6 -6.34 -10.87 2.59
CA PHE A 6 -5.90 -11.93 1.69
C PHE A 6 -6.94 -12.21 0.60
N LYS A 7 -8.21 -12.41 0.98
CA LYS A 7 -9.25 -12.87 0.06
C LYS A 7 -9.68 -11.79 -0.93
N ASP A 8 -9.87 -10.56 -0.47
CA ASP A 8 -10.48 -9.51 -1.29
C ASP A 8 -9.42 -8.63 -1.96
N LEU A 9 -8.29 -8.41 -1.27
CA LEU A 9 -7.21 -7.54 -1.75
C LEU A 9 -6.07 -8.33 -2.40
N GLY A 10 -5.99 -9.65 -2.22
CA GLY A 10 -4.96 -10.47 -2.84
C GLY A 10 -3.55 -10.18 -2.30
N VAL A 11 -3.45 -9.75 -1.03
CA VAL A 11 -2.15 -9.71 -0.31
C VAL A 11 -1.72 -11.14 -0.01
N VAL A 12 -0.42 -11.41 -0.13
CA VAL A 12 0.17 -12.73 0.10
C VAL A 12 1.31 -12.64 1.11
N ILE A 13 1.62 -13.76 1.76
CA ILE A 13 2.79 -13.92 2.63
C ILE A 13 3.78 -14.86 1.92
N PRO A 14 5.11 -14.58 1.94
CA PRO A 14 5.77 -13.44 2.58
C PRO A 14 5.34 -12.10 1.97
N PHE A 15 5.25 -11.05 2.80
CA PHE A 15 5.01 -9.70 2.31
C PHE A 15 6.18 -9.27 1.43
N THR A 16 5.87 -8.43 0.44
CA THR A 16 6.87 -7.86 -0.45
C THR A 16 7.86 -6.96 0.30
N PRO A 17 9.05 -6.70 -0.27
CA PRO A 17 10.00 -5.75 0.32
C PRO A 17 9.38 -4.37 0.59
N PHE A 18 8.58 -3.86 -0.35
CA PHE A 18 7.89 -2.57 -0.21
C PHE A 18 6.89 -2.55 0.97
N GLU A 19 6.06 -3.59 1.12
CA GLU A 19 5.12 -3.69 2.24
C GLU A 19 5.85 -3.77 3.59
N CYS A 20 6.93 -4.56 3.66
CA CYS A 20 7.78 -4.64 4.85
C CYS A 20 8.40 -3.28 5.20
N GLU A 21 8.99 -2.63 4.20
CA GLU A 21 9.61 -1.31 4.35
C GLU A 21 8.60 -0.26 4.83
N PHE A 22 7.40 -0.27 4.26
CA PHE A 22 6.31 0.62 4.66
C PHE A 22 5.89 0.40 6.12
N LEU A 23 5.59 -0.84 6.51
CA LEU A 23 5.18 -1.19 7.87
C LEU A 23 6.27 -0.85 8.90
N LYS A 24 7.53 -1.11 8.57
CA LYS A 24 8.69 -0.73 9.38
C LYS A 24 8.81 0.79 9.52
N LYS A 25 8.67 1.52 8.41
CA LYS A 25 8.79 2.98 8.38
C LYS A 25 7.75 3.67 9.27
N ILE A 26 6.53 3.15 9.34
CA ILE A 26 5.46 3.72 10.18
C ILE A 26 5.39 3.08 11.58
N ASN A 27 6.25 2.12 11.88
CA ASN A 27 6.26 1.35 13.14
C ASN A 27 4.88 0.78 13.49
N VAL A 28 4.31 -0.08 12.64
CA VAL A 28 3.01 -0.71 12.93
C VAL A 28 3.01 -2.18 12.60
N ALA A 29 2.15 -2.93 13.30
CA ALA A 29 1.84 -4.30 12.91
C ALA A 29 0.96 -4.35 11.66
N PRO A 30 1.11 -5.40 10.82
CA PRO A 30 0.23 -5.63 9.68
C PRO A 30 -1.26 -5.54 10.04
N SER A 31 -1.62 -6.09 11.20
CA SER A 31 -3.00 -6.14 11.69
C SER A 31 -3.48 -4.85 12.30
N GLN A 32 -2.63 -3.84 12.47
CA GLN A 32 -3.03 -2.52 12.95
C GLN A 32 -3.42 -1.59 11.79
N LEU A 33 -3.00 -1.94 10.57
CA LEU A 33 -3.32 -1.23 9.35
C LEU A 33 -4.72 -1.64 8.84
N HIS A 34 -5.58 -0.65 8.60
CA HIS A 34 -6.95 -0.85 8.12
C HIS A 34 -6.99 -1.52 6.73
N PRO A 35 -7.97 -2.40 6.41
CA PRO A 35 -8.04 -3.09 5.12
C PRO A 35 -8.01 -2.15 3.89
N ASN A 36 -8.71 -1.01 3.91
CA ASN A 36 -8.62 -0.06 2.80
C ASN A 36 -7.19 0.47 2.56
N SER A 37 -6.39 0.61 3.62
CA SER A 37 -4.99 1.03 3.50
C SER A 37 -4.13 -0.06 2.86
N TRP A 38 -4.38 -1.33 3.22
CA TRP A 38 -3.80 -2.47 2.50
C TRP A 38 -4.21 -2.46 1.02
N GLY A 39 -5.44 -2.08 0.72
CA GLY A 39 -5.93 -1.93 -0.65
C GLY A 39 -5.12 -0.89 -1.43
N PHE A 40 -4.77 0.24 -0.82
CA PHE A 40 -3.91 1.23 -1.44
C PHE A 40 -2.49 0.74 -1.69
N LEU A 41 -1.86 0.06 -0.73
CA LEU A 41 -0.54 -0.53 -0.92
C LEU A 41 -0.54 -1.51 -2.09
N ARG A 42 -1.50 -2.44 -2.09
CA ARG A 42 -1.57 -3.48 -3.12
C ARG A 42 -1.89 -2.92 -4.51
N ALA A 43 -2.86 -2.01 -4.61
CA ALA A 43 -3.20 -1.36 -5.87
C ALA A 43 -2.03 -0.50 -6.39
N PHE A 44 -1.29 0.19 -5.52
CA PHE A 44 -0.10 0.92 -5.93
C PHE A 44 0.98 -0.01 -6.52
N GLN A 45 1.23 -1.17 -5.89
CA GLN A 45 2.22 -2.12 -6.40
C GLN A 45 1.84 -2.69 -7.76
N ILE A 46 0.56 -3.03 -7.96
CA ILE A 46 0.06 -3.49 -9.26
C ILE A 46 0.21 -2.37 -10.28
N LEU A 47 -0.20 -1.15 -9.96
CA LEU A 47 -0.06 -0.01 -10.85
C LEU A 47 1.41 0.24 -11.25
N CYS A 48 2.33 0.19 -10.28
CA CYS A 48 3.76 0.27 -10.54
C CYS A 48 4.22 -0.83 -11.50
N SER A 49 3.86 -2.09 -11.25
CA SER A 49 4.20 -3.22 -12.12
C SER A 49 3.68 -3.03 -13.55
N VAL A 50 2.42 -2.62 -13.71
CA VAL A 50 1.79 -2.41 -15.02
C VAL A 50 2.46 -1.27 -15.78
N MET A 51 2.91 -0.24 -15.07
CA MET A 51 3.64 0.89 -15.66
C MET A 51 5.15 0.62 -15.75
N GLY A 52 5.66 -0.58 -15.43
CA GLY A 52 7.10 -0.87 -15.46
C GLY A 52 7.92 0.02 -14.50
N MET A 53 7.37 0.29 -13.31
CA MET A 53 8.01 1.04 -12.22
C MET A 53 8.25 0.11 -11.03
N ASN A 54 9.30 0.40 -10.26
CA ASN A 54 9.46 -0.21 -8.94
C ASN A 54 8.66 0.61 -7.91
N PRO A 55 7.84 -0.02 -7.05
CA PRO A 55 7.18 0.69 -5.97
C PRO A 55 8.23 1.21 -4.97
N SER A 56 8.12 2.47 -4.56
CA SER A 56 8.99 3.08 -3.55
C SER A 56 8.19 3.82 -2.48
N LEU A 57 8.77 3.94 -1.28
CA LEU A 57 8.15 4.72 -0.20
C LEU A 57 7.99 6.19 -0.58
N GLY A 58 8.99 6.82 -1.22
CA GLY A 58 8.93 8.24 -1.56
C GLY A 58 7.79 8.54 -2.54
N THR A 59 7.66 7.75 -3.61
CA THR A 59 6.55 7.89 -4.56
C THR A 59 5.20 7.62 -3.89
N PHE A 60 5.08 6.59 -3.05
CA PHE A 60 3.82 6.29 -2.37
C PHE A 60 3.42 7.40 -1.38
N MET A 61 4.34 7.80 -0.50
CA MET A 61 4.11 8.81 0.54
C MET A 61 3.87 10.21 -0.03
N HIS A 62 4.28 10.49 -1.27
CA HIS A 62 3.90 11.71 -1.96
C HIS A 62 2.37 11.85 -2.09
N PHE A 63 1.67 10.74 -2.38
CA PHE A 63 0.22 10.73 -2.66
C PHE A 63 -0.66 10.38 -1.46
N TYR A 64 -0.10 9.83 -0.40
CA TYR A 64 -0.86 9.40 0.78
C TYR A 64 -0.37 10.08 2.05
N GLN A 65 -1.18 10.02 3.09
CA GLN A 65 -0.83 10.44 4.43
C GLN A 65 -1.42 9.48 5.45
N LEU A 66 -0.80 9.43 6.62
CA LEU A 66 -1.24 8.57 7.71
C LEU A 66 -2.27 9.28 8.59
N LYS A 67 -3.35 8.59 8.91
CA LYS A 67 -4.34 8.98 9.92
C LYS A 67 -4.31 7.96 11.06
N LEU A 68 -4.06 8.46 12.27
CA LEU A 68 -4.04 7.63 13.47
C LEU A 68 -5.43 7.57 14.08
N GLY A 69 -5.83 6.39 14.55
CA GLY A 69 -7.00 6.21 15.40
C GLY A 69 -6.75 6.65 16.84
N GLU A 70 -7.74 6.44 17.70
CA GLU A 70 -7.71 6.82 19.12
C GLU A 70 -6.53 6.17 19.87
N PRO A 71 -5.71 6.94 20.61
CA PRO A 71 -4.66 6.42 21.48
C PRO A 71 -5.21 5.57 22.64
N PRO A 72 -4.38 4.72 23.29
CA PRO A 72 -2.98 4.43 22.95
C PRO A 72 -2.84 3.44 21.79
N PHE A 73 -3.91 2.71 21.43
CA PHE A 73 -3.89 1.69 20.37
C PHE A 73 -5.03 1.93 19.39
N GLY A 74 -4.73 2.68 18.33
CA GLY A 74 -5.66 3.02 17.27
C GLY A 74 -5.41 2.24 15.98
N TRP A 75 -6.48 2.04 15.23
CA TRP A 75 -6.39 1.65 13.81
C TRP A 75 -5.62 2.69 13.02
N ILE A 76 -4.81 2.23 12.08
CA ILE A 76 -4.03 3.09 11.23
C ILE A 76 -4.65 3.08 9.84
N SER A 77 -5.01 4.26 9.36
CA SER A 77 -5.63 4.41 8.06
C SER A 77 -4.81 5.33 7.17
N LEU A 78 -4.77 5.03 5.88
CA LEU A 78 -4.25 5.91 4.87
C LEU A 78 -5.38 6.73 4.27
N SER A 79 -5.09 7.98 3.91
CA SER A 79 -5.94 8.78 3.04
C SER A 79 -5.09 9.46 1.98
N GLY A 80 -5.74 9.98 0.94
CA GLY A 80 -5.05 10.87 -0.01
C GLY A 80 -4.39 12.03 0.73
N SER A 81 -3.21 12.41 0.27
CA SER A 81 -2.49 13.61 0.73
C SER A 81 -3.09 14.86 0.10
N SER A 82 -2.61 16.03 0.52
CA SER A 82 -2.93 17.32 -0.12
C SER A 82 -2.47 17.42 -1.58
N ASN A 83 -1.58 16.54 -2.04
CA ASN A 83 -1.18 16.44 -3.46
C ASN A 83 -2.19 15.63 -4.30
N GLY A 84 -3.34 15.29 -3.71
CA GLY A 84 -4.44 14.58 -4.35
C GLY A 84 -4.12 13.09 -4.51
N GLY A 85 -4.37 12.31 -3.46
CA GLY A 85 -4.32 10.85 -3.54
C GLY A 85 -5.09 10.33 -4.75
N PHE A 86 -4.50 9.39 -5.48
CA PHE A 86 -5.01 9.01 -6.80
C PHE A 86 -5.93 7.79 -6.76
N LEU A 87 -5.87 6.93 -5.72
CA LEU A 87 -6.77 5.79 -5.56
C LEU A 87 -8.00 6.12 -4.71
N GLN A 88 -9.16 5.65 -5.14
CA GLN A 88 -10.36 5.57 -4.30
C GLN A 88 -10.25 4.39 -3.33
N ILE A 89 -10.86 4.50 -2.14
CA ILE A 89 -10.93 3.39 -1.19
C ILE A 89 -11.56 2.16 -1.82
N PHE A 90 -11.08 0.97 -1.43
CA PHE A 90 -11.60 -0.28 -1.99
C PHE A 90 -13.07 -0.52 -1.62
N SER A 91 -13.45 -0.30 -0.36
CA SER A 91 -14.83 -0.44 0.10
C SER A 91 -15.20 0.61 1.12
N GLN A 92 -16.39 1.19 0.97
CA GLN A 92 -16.99 2.10 1.95
C GLN A 92 -17.50 1.36 3.20
N SER A 93 -17.66 0.04 3.14
CA SER A 93 -18.39 -0.76 4.12
C SER A 93 -17.56 -1.86 4.78
N TYR A 94 -16.22 -1.77 4.79
CA TYR A 94 -15.40 -2.59 5.70
C TYR A 94 -15.65 -2.17 7.15
N LYS A 95 -16.85 -2.47 7.66
CA LYS A 95 -17.27 -2.26 9.05
C LYS A 95 -17.20 -3.57 9.84
N ILE A 96 -17.36 -4.69 9.15
CA ILE A 96 -17.45 -6.05 9.73
C ILE A 96 -16.14 -6.84 9.53
N PHE A 97 -15.09 -6.22 9.00
CA PHE A 97 -13.82 -6.90 8.69
C PHE A 97 -13.13 -7.54 9.90
N LYS A 98 -13.54 -7.19 11.12
CA LYS A 98 -12.94 -7.64 12.38
C LYS A 98 -13.36 -9.04 12.80
N GLU A 99 -14.38 -9.61 12.17
CA GLU A 99 -14.97 -10.89 12.58
C GLU A 99 -14.14 -12.10 12.11
N GLU A 100 -13.39 -11.96 11.02
CA GLU A 100 -12.63 -13.06 10.43
C GLU A 100 -11.14 -12.71 10.32
N PHE A 101 -10.29 -13.62 10.81
CA PHE A 101 -8.84 -13.44 10.78
C PHE A 101 -8.10 -14.75 10.58
N PHE A 102 -6.94 -14.64 9.93
CA PHE A 102 -5.92 -15.69 9.91
C PHE A 102 -4.87 -15.40 10.97
N LYS A 103 -4.53 -16.43 11.76
CA LYS A 103 -3.35 -16.43 12.63
C LYS A 103 -2.20 -17.03 11.84
N VAL A 104 -1.10 -16.29 11.74
CA VAL A 104 0.13 -16.76 11.13
C VAL A 104 1.10 -17.03 12.27
N GLN A 105 1.71 -18.22 12.27
CA GLN A 105 2.59 -18.68 13.34
C GLN A 105 3.88 -19.21 12.74
N CYS A 106 5.02 -18.83 13.31
CA CYS A 106 6.30 -19.42 13.01
C CYS A 106 6.32 -20.88 13.46
N VAL A 107 6.81 -21.77 12.60
CA VAL A 107 6.94 -23.21 12.88
C VAL A 107 8.33 -23.59 13.39
N HIS A 108 9.25 -22.62 13.48
CA HIS A 108 10.60 -22.81 13.99
C HIS A 108 10.66 -22.56 15.50
N ASP A 109 11.54 -23.31 16.18
CA ASP A 109 11.76 -23.17 17.63
C ASP A 109 12.37 -21.80 17.98
N ASP A 110 13.28 -21.30 17.14
CA ASP A 110 13.80 -19.94 17.20
C ASP A 110 13.05 -19.05 16.20
N ALA A 111 12.19 -18.16 16.72
CA ALA A 111 11.44 -17.22 15.89
C ALA A 111 12.37 -16.29 15.08
N ASN A 112 13.56 -15.97 15.58
CA ASN A 112 14.49 -15.06 14.92
C ASN A 112 15.19 -15.70 13.71
N SER A 113 15.14 -17.02 13.61
CA SER A 113 15.63 -17.79 12.46
C SER A 113 14.65 -17.78 11.28
N ASP A 114 13.41 -17.31 11.48
CA ASP A 114 12.39 -17.26 10.44
C ASP A 114 12.67 -16.16 9.41
N SER A 115 13.17 -16.57 8.25
CA SER A 115 13.44 -15.67 7.12
C SER A 115 12.18 -15.02 6.52
N ILE A 116 10.97 -15.45 6.84
CA ILE A 116 9.72 -14.82 6.39
C ILE A 116 9.55 -13.47 7.08
N PHE A 117 9.65 -13.44 8.42
CA PHE A 117 9.38 -12.27 9.24
C PHE A 117 10.63 -11.57 9.80
N HIS A 118 11.79 -12.23 9.78
CA HIS A 118 13.05 -11.70 10.28
C HIS A 118 14.09 -11.55 9.17
N SER A 119 15.03 -10.63 9.38
CA SER A 119 16.21 -10.41 8.56
C SER A 119 17.37 -10.07 9.47
N ASN A 120 18.44 -10.85 9.41
CA ASN A 120 19.62 -10.69 10.28
C ASN A 120 19.28 -10.68 11.78
N GLY A 121 18.34 -11.55 12.20
CA GLY A 121 17.90 -11.65 13.60
C GLY A 121 16.89 -10.59 14.04
N GLU A 122 16.60 -9.58 13.21
CA GLU A 122 15.67 -8.50 13.53
C GLU A 122 14.36 -8.64 12.76
N PRO A 123 13.20 -8.29 13.36
CA PRO A 123 11.93 -8.26 12.63
C PRO A 123 11.97 -7.30 11.44
N LYS A 124 11.44 -7.75 10.29
CA LYS A 124 11.31 -6.91 9.08
C LYS A 124 10.34 -5.74 9.28
N PHE A 125 9.43 -5.85 10.24
CA PHE A 125 8.44 -4.85 10.68
C PHE A 125 7.92 -5.25 12.07
N SER A 126 7.15 -4.39 12.72
CA SER A 126 6.63 -4.65 14.07
C SER A 126 5.64 -5.83 14.04
N LEU A 127 5.87 -6.86 14.86
CA LEU A 127 4.98 -8.06 14.90
C LEU A 127 3.76 -7.87 15.83
N SER A 128 3.83 -6.88 16.71
CA SER A 128 2.77 -6.51 17.66
C SER A 128 2.30 -5.09 17.43
N TRP A 129 1.05 -4.80 17.79
CA TRP A 129 0.50 -3.45 17.72
C TRP A 129 1.36 -2.47 18.51
N GLN A 130 1.55 -1.28 17.93
CA GLN A 130 2.42 -0.24 18.49
C GLN A 130 1.56 0.92 18.99
N SER A 131 1.94 1.48 20.14
CA SER A 131 1.26 2.65 20.72
C SER A 131 1.72 3.97 20.14
N GLU A 132 2.91 3.99 19.52
CA GLU A 132 3.51 5.17 18.92
C GLU A 132 3.86 4.94 17.44
N PRO A 133 2.84 4.92 16.55
CA PRO A 133 3.07 4.90 15.11
C PRO A 133 3.77 6.18 14.64
N ILE A 134 4.69 6.04 13.69
CA ILE A 134 5.41 7.16 13.09
C ILE A 134 4.51 7.80 12.03
N ARG A 135 4.07 9.04 12.29
CA ARG A 135 3.26 9.82 11.34
C ARG A 135 4.09 10.25 10.15
N PHE A 136 3.44 10.30 9.00
CA PHE A 136 3.90 11.08 7.85
C PHE A 136 2.72 11.84 7.26
N SER A 137 2.97 13.09 6.95
CA SER A 137 2.03 13.97 6.25
C SER A 137 2.85 14.81 5.30
N ARG A 138 2.44 14.87 4.02
CA ARG A 138 3.13 15.63 2.97
C ARG A 138 4.52 15.07 2.63
N SER A 139 5.05 15.53 1.51
CA SER A 139 6.44 15.30 1.09
C SER A 139 7.46 16.08 1.92
N GLU A 140 7.06 16.73 3.02
CA GLU A 140 7.96 17.52 3.86
C GLU A 140 9.01 16.60 4.51
N GLY A 141 10.28 16.82 4.14
CA GLY A 141 11.40 15.98 4.56
C GLY A 141 11.63 14.72 3.71
N LEU A 142 10.77 14.43 2.72
CA LEU A 142 11.06 13.37 1.74
C LEU A 142 12.05 13.89 0.70
N VAL A 143 13.32 13.50 0.84
CA VAL A 143 14.32 13.69 -0.20
C VAL A 143 14.05 12.67 -1.31
N LEU A 144 13.27 13.07 -2.31
CA LEU A 144 12.92 12.21 -3.45
C LEU A 144 14.10 12.08 -4.41
N SER A 145 14.41 10.85 -4.80
CA SER A 145 15.35 10.56 -5.88
C SER A 145 14.84 11.05 -7.24
N ALA A 146 15.72 11.15 -8.24
CA ALA A 146 15.32 11.52 -9.60
C ALA A 146 14.32 10.53 -10.20
N GLU A 147 14.49 9.24 -9.92
CA GLU A 147 13.59 8.18 -10.38
C GLU A 147 12.20 8.29 -9.72
N GLU A 148 12.13 8.61 -8.43
CA GLU A 148 10.86 8.80 -7.73
C GLU A 148 10.09 10.01 -8.27
N LYS A 149 10.77 11.11 -8.58
CA LYS A 149 10.16 12.30 -9.20
C LYS A 149 9.57 11.95 -10.57
N LYS A 150 10.33 11.23 -11.40
CA LYS A 150 9.86 10.74 -12.70
C LYS A 150 8.64 9.83 -12.55
N ASN A 151 8.64 8.93 -11.57
CA ASN A 151 7.51 8.03 -11.33
C ASN A 151 6.27 8.78 -10.81
N ILE A 152 6.45 9.82 -9.99
CA ILE A 152 5.37 10.73 -9.57
C ILE A 152 4.75 11.43 -10.80
N GLU A 153 5.56 12.01 -11.67
CA GLU A 153 5.09 12.68 -12.91
C GLU A 153 4.28 11.72 -13.81
N ARG A 154 4.75 10.47 -13.95
CA ARG A 154 4.04 9.44 -14.72
C ARG A 154 2.67 9.10 -14.12
N LEU A 155 2.58 8.99 -12.79
CA LEU A 155 1.33 8.74 -12.08
C LEU A 155 0.39 9.96 -12.13
N GLU A 156 0.93 11.17 -12.11
CA GLU A 156 0.18 12.42 -12.35
C GLU A 156 -0.38 12.52 -13.76
N GLY A 157 0.24 11.85 -14.73
CA GLY A 157 -0.24 11.71 -16.10
C GLY A 157 -1.54 10.93 -16.26
N LEU A 158 -1.99 10.19 -15.24
CA LEU A 158 -3.22 9.39 -15.30
C LEU A 158 -4.48 10.23 -15.02
N THR A 159 -5.60 9.86 -15.64
CA THR A 159 -6.92 10.42 -15.35
C THR A 159 -7.37 9.93 -13.98
N ARG A 160 -7.65 10.87 -13.08
CA ARG A 160 -8.07 10.60 -11.69
C ARG A 160 -9.59 10.73 -11.53
N PRO A 161 -10.20 10.06 -10.53
CA PRO A 161 -9.57 9.11 -9.60
C PRO A 161 -9.48 7.69 -10.15
N LEU A 162 -8.47 6.93 -9.72
CA LEU A 162 -8.31 5.52 -10.03
C LEU A 162 -9.13 4.67 -9.05
N GLU A 163 -9.90 3.73 -9.56
CA GLU A 163 -10.68 2.83 -8.70
C GLU A 163 -9.80 1.69 -8.22
N SER A 164 -9.56 1.56 -6.90
CA SER A 164 -8.71 0.48 -6.37
C SER A 164 -9.13 -0.91 -6.84
N LYS A 165 -10.44 -1.17 -6.94
CA LYS A 165 -10.96 -2.45 -7.46
C LYS A 165 -10.53 -2.71 -8.90
N ALA A 166 -10.63 -1.72 -9.78
CA ALA A 166 -10.22 -1.86 -11.17
C ALA A 166 -8.72 -2.10 -11.28
N ILE A 167 -7.91 -1.41 -10.47
CA ILE A 167 -6.45 -1.62 -10.44
C ILE A 167 -6.10 -3.01 -9.93
N LEU A 168 -6.78 -3.51 -8.89
CA LEU A 168 -6.53 -4.87 -8.38
C LEU A 168 -6.83 -5.96 -9.44
N LEU A 169 -7.87 -5.77 -10.28
CA LEU A 169 -8.21 -6.70 -11.35
C LEU A 169 -7.12 -6.81 -12.43
N LEU A 170 -6.26 -5.79 -12.58
CA LEU A 170 -5.15 -5.83 -13.54
C LEU A 170 -4.14 -6.94 -13.23
N ALA A 171 -4.04 -7.40 -11.98
CA ALA A 171 -3.17 -8.52 -11.62
C ALA A 171 -3.53 -9.83 -12.35
N GLY A 172 -4.77 -9.99 -12.79
CA GLY A 172 -5.25 -11.14 -13.57
C GLY A 172 -5.46 -10.85 -15.06
N SER A 173 -5.16 -9.63 -15.52
CA SER A 173 -5.35 -9.27 -16.93
C SER A 173 -4.31 -9.92 -17.83
N LYS A 174 -4.71 -10.26 -19.06
CA LYS A 174 -3.80 -10.72 -20.12
C LYS A 174 -2.98 -9.57 -20.71
N ASN A 175 -3.57 -8.37 -20.79
CA ASN A 175 -2.97 -7.17 -21.37
C ASN A 175 -3.11 -5.98 -20.40
N PRO A 176 -2.51 -6.05 -19.20
CA PRO A 176 -2.79 -5.10 -18.13
C PRO A 176 -2.43 -3.65 -18.47
N GLN A 177 -1.43 -3.43 -19.34
CA GLN A 177 -1.07 -2.10 -19.79
C GLN A 177 -2.14 -1.49 -20.71
N GLU A 178 -2.66 -2.27 -21.67
CA GLU A 178 -3.74 -1.81 -22.56
C GLU A 178 -5.01 -1.51 -21.77
N ASP A 179 -5.37 -2.37 -20.81
CA ASP A 179 -6.54 -2.19 -19.93
C ASP A 179 -6.41 -0.94 -19.03
N LEU A 180 -5.20 -0.66 -18.54
CA LEU A 180 -4.92 0.56 -17.79
C LEU A 180 -5.07 1.79 -18.69
N GLU A 181 -4.47 1.76 -19.88
CA GLU A 181 -4.47 2.88 -20.81
C GLU A 181 -5.88 3.18 -21.35
N SER A 182 -6.68 2.15 -21.65
CA SER A 182 -8.04 2.33 -22.16
C SER A 182 -8.95 3.06 -21.17
N LYS A 183 -8.67 2.96 -19.86
CA LYS A 183 -9.51 3.54 -18.81
C LYS A 183 -8.93 4.82 -18.20
N TYR A 184 -7.61 4.92 -18.09
CA TYR A 184 -6.96 5.97 -17.28
C TYR A 184 -5.95 6.84 -18.03
N LYS A 185 -5.77 6.66 -19.35
CA LYS A 185 -4.92 7.57 -20.14
C LYS A 185 -5.62 8.91 -20.33
N LYS A 186 -4.92 10.02 -20.06
CA LYS A 186 -5.42 11.36 -20.42
C LYS A 186 -5.45 11.47 -21.93
N ILE A 187 -6.61 11.86 -22.48
CA ILE A 187 -6.69 12.23 -23.90
C ILE A 187 -6.08 13.63 -24.02
N THR A 188 -4.85 13.71 -24.53
CA THR A 188 -4.32 14.97 -25.04
C THR A 188 -5.01 15.25 -26.36
N SER A 189 -6.09 16.04 -26.34
CA SER A 189 -6.57 16.68 -27.57
C SER A 189 -5.46 17.59 -28.06
N LYS A 190 -4.74 17.19 -29.11
CA LYS A 190 -4.05 18.15 -29.95
C LYS A 190 -5.14 19.05 -30.53
N LEU A 191 -5.23 20.28 -30.03
CA LEU A 191 -5.82 21.35 -30.82
C LEU A 191 -4.78 21.63 -31.91
N ASP A 192 -5.06 21.11 -33.10
CA ASP A 192 -4.47 21.60 -34.35
C ASP A 192 -5.02 23.01 -34.66
#